data_AF-A0A814U0P5-F1
#
_entry.id   AF-A0A814U0P5-F1
#
_cell.length_a   1.000
_cell.length_b   1.000
_cell.length_c   1.000
_cell.angle_alpha   90.00
_cell.angle_beta   90.00
_cell.angle_gamma   90.00
#
_symmetry.space_group_name_H-M   'P 1'
#
loop_
_entity.id
_entity.type
_entity.pdbx_description
1 polymer ?
#
loop_
_entity_poly.entity_id
_entity_poly.type
_entity_poly.pdbx_seq_one_letter_code
_entity_poly.pdbx_strand_id
1 'polypeptide(L)'
;MLQSRGITDLISAEKEAQGRIEEARKRKNKRLKEAQNEAKTEIEHFKGDRDQRYKSLEQQQLGNRNQMTEESNRTTQVQIGDLKNQYETSKEALLERILTLVCDIKPESHINVRID
;
A
#
# COMPACT_ATOMS: atom_id res chain seq x y z
N MET A 1 19.25 32.67 78.52
CA MET A 1 18.49 33.19 77.35
C MET A 1 19.20 32.99 76.01
N LEU A 2 20.54 32.95 75.91
CA LEU A 2 21.23 32.72 74.62
C LEU A 2 21.04 31.32 74.00
N GLN A 3 20.91 30.25 74.81
CA GLN A 3 20.73 28.88 74.29
C GLN A 3 19.43 28.68 73.50
N SER A 4 18.37 29.46 73.79
CA SER A 4 17.07 29.31 73.12
C SER A 4 17.05 29.92 71.71
N ARG A 5 17.85 30.98 71.46
CA ARG A 5 17.96 31.63 70.14
C ARG A 5 18.67 30.76 69.09
N GLY A 6 19.79 30.14 69.45
CA GLY A 6 20.53 29.28 68.52
C GLY A 6 19.72 28.07 68.03
N ILE A 7 18.86 27.51 68.90
CA ILE A 7 17.95 26.42 68.53
C ILE A 7 16.87 26.93 67.56
N THR A 8 16.34 28.14 67.74
CA THR A 8 15.31 28.70 66.85
C THR A 8 15.86 29.00 65.46
N ASP A 9 17.10 29.49 65.38
CA ASP A 9 17.78 29.74 64.10
C ASP A 9 18.03 28.44 63.34
N LEU A 10 18.45 27.37 64.03
CA LEU A 10 18.63 26.04 63.43
C LEU A 10 17.32 25.46 62.90
N ILE A 11 16.23 25.58 63.65
CA ILE A 11 14.89 25.12 63.22
C ILE A 11 14.41 25.93 61.99
N SER A 12 14.68 27.23 61.95
CA SER A 12 14.34 28.07 60.79
C SER A 12 15.15 27.68 59.56
N ALA A 13 16.45 27.45 59.71
CA ALA A 13 17.33 27.00 58.63
C ALA A 13 16.94 25.61 58.11
N GLU A 14 16.55 24.69 59.01
CA GLU A 14 16.05 23.37 58.64
C GLU A 14 14.78 23.47 57.78
N LYS A 15 13.82 24.31 58.19
CA LYS A 15 12.57 24.51 57.46
C LYS A 15 12.82 25.12 56.08
N GLU A 16 13.74 26.07 55.96
CA GLU A 16 14.12 26.66 54.68
C GLU A 16 14.82 25.65 53.76
N ALA A 17 15.73 24.84 54.31
CA ALA A 17 16.40 23.78 53.57
C ALA A 17 15.42 22.72 53.06
N GLN A 18 14.47 22.28 53.92
CA GLN A 18 13.40 21.37 53.52
C GLN A 18 12.55 21.98 52.40
N GLY A 19 12.14 23.25 52.51
CA GLY A 19 11.39 23.95 51.47
C GLY A 19 12.13 24.00 50.13
N ARG A 20 13.44 24.31 50.14
CA ARG A 20 14.27 24.31 48.92
C ARG A 20 14.35 22.92 48.27
N ILE A 21 14.45 21.86 49.07
CA ILE A 21 14.48 20.47 48.58
C ILE A 21 13.13 20.08 47.98
N GLU A 22 12.02 20.41 48.63
CA GLU A 22 10.68 20.12 48.13
C GLU A 22 10.38 20.85 46.82
N GLU A 23 10.75 22.12 46.71
CA GLU A 23 10.64 22.86 45.45
C GLU A 23 11.45 22.22 44.33
N ALA A 24 12.70 21.83 44.60
CA ALA A 24 13.54 21.16 43.63
C ALA A 24 12.93 19.83 43.15
N ARG A 25 12.38 19.02 44.08
CA ARG A 25 11.67 17.78 43.75
C ARG A 25 10.42 18.05 42.92
N LYS A 26 9.62 19.06 43.27
CA LYS A 26 8.41 19.45 42.53
C LYS A 26 8.75 19.89 41.10
N ARG A 27 9.80 20.71 40.93
CA ARG A 27 10.30 21.14 39.61
C ARG A 27 10.78 19.97 38.77
N LYS A 28 11.54 19.04 39.34
CA LYS A 28 11.99 17.82 38.65
C LYS A 28 10.80 16.97 38.18
N ASN A 29 9.84 16.71 39.06
CA ASN A 29 8.65 15.93 38.72
C ASN A 29 7.78 16.60 37.67
N LYS A 30 7.66 17.93 37.70
CA LYS A 30 6.96 18.71 36.68
C LYS A 30 7.63 18.53 35.31
N ARG A 31 8.94 18.74 35.21
CA ARG A 31 9.70 18.56 33.96
C ARG A 31 9.61 17.13 33.41
N LEU A 32 9.63 16.12 34.28
CA LEU A 32 9.46 14.72 33.87
C LEU A 32 8.07 14.48 33.26
N LYS A 33 7.02 15.02 33.87
CA LYS A 33 5.65 14.90 33.34
C LYS A 33 5.47 15.66 32.02
N GLU A 34 6.05 16.85 31.92
CA GLU A 34 6.04 17.65 30.68
C GLU A 34 6.71 16.88 29.55
N ALA A 35 7.93 16.37 29.75
CA ALA A 35 8.63 15.58 28.75
C ALA A 35 7.86 14.30 28.34
N GLN A 36 7.21 13.63 29.30
CA GLN A 36 6.37 12.47 28.99
C GLN A 36 5.13 12.85 28.14
N ASN A 37 4.48 13.96 28.44
CA ASN A 37 3.32 14.42 27.70
C ASN A 37 3.68 14.92 26.30
N GLU A 38 4.78 15.66 26.17
CA GLU A 38 5.31 16.11 24.88
C GLU A 38 5.65 14.92 23.98
N ALA A 39 6.38 13.93 24.50
CA ALA A 39 6.69 12.71 23.75
C ALA A 39 5.44 11.94 23.32
N LYS A 40 4.42 11.83 24.18
CA LYS A 40 3.14 11.19 23.81
C LYS A 40 2.43 11.96 22.69
N THR A 41 2.38 13.29 22.79
CA THR A 41 1.75 14.15 21.79
C THR A 41 2.44 14.02 20.44
N GLU A 42 3.77 13.98 20.42
CA GLU A 42 4.55 13.81 19.19
C GLU A 42 4.34 12.42 18.56
N ILE A 43 4.25 11.37 19.39
CA ILE A 43 3.91 10.02 18.92
C ILE A 43 2.51 9.98 18.31
N GLU A 44 1.52 10.60 18.94
CA GLU A 44 0.15 10.66 18.44
C GLU A 44 0.07 11.42 17.12
N HIS A 45 0.74 12.56 17.00
CA HIS A 45 0.86 13.31 15.76
C HIS A 45 1.48 12.47 14.64
N PHE A 46 2.63 11.83 14.93
CA PHE A 46 3.32 10.99 13.95
C PHE A 46 2.45 9.80 13.49
N LYS A 47 1.70 9.18 14.40
CA LYS A 47 0.74 8.13 14.05
C LYS A 47 -0.37 8.67 13.16
N GLY A 48 -0.96 9.82 13.50
CA GLY A 48 -2.01 10.45 12.68
C GLY A 48 -1.54 10.74 11.25
N ASP A 49 -0.35 11.33 11.11
CA ASP A 49 0.23 11.62 9.79
C ASP A 49 0.48 10.35 8.97
N ARG A 50 0.98 9.29 9.63
CA ARG A 50 1.26 8.00 8.97
C ARG A 50 -0.01 7.30 8.53
N ASP A 51 -1.04 7.28 9.37
CA ASP A 51 -2.34 6.71 9.06
C ASP A 51 -3.02 7.46 7.92
N GLN A 52 -2.92 8.80 7.90
CA GLN A 52 -3.46 9.62 6.81
C GLN A 52 -2.74 9.36 5.49
N ARG A 53 -1.40 9.27 5.51
CA ARG A 53 -0.61 8.89 4.32
C ARG A 53 -0.97 7.48 3.85
N TYR A 54 -1.10 6.53 4.76
CA TYR A 54 -1.46 5.16 4.43
C TYR A 54 -2.82 5.10 3.74
N LYS A 55 -3.85 5.73 4.32
CA LYS A 55 -5.19 5.81 3.72
C LYS A 55 -5.20 6.48 2.34
N SER A 56 -4.40 7.53 2.17
CA SER A 56 -4.29 8.22 0.87
C SER A 56 -3.65 7.31 -0.19
N LEU A 57 -2.60 6.58 0.17
CA LEU A 57 -1.96 5.61 -0.72
C LEU A 57 -2.88 4.43 -1.05
N GLU A 58 -3.62 3.94 -0.05
CA GLU A 58 -4.60 2.87 -0.23
C GLU A 58 -5.70 3.28 -1.24
N GLN A 59 -6.25 4.50 -1.09
CA GLN A 59 -7.23 5.05 -2.03
C GLN A 59 -6.65 5.21 -3.44
N GLN A 60 -5.41 5.70 -3.57
CA GLN A 60 -4.74 5.80 -4.86
C GLN A 60 -4.51 4.43 -5.50
N GLN A 61 -4.07 3.43 -4.73
CA GLN A 61 -3.87 2.08 -5.24
C GLN A 61 -5.18 1.42 -5.67
N LEU A 62 -6.26 1.59 -4.90
CA LEU A 62 -7.59 1.12 -5.27
C LEU A 62 -8.08 1.79 -6.57
N GLY A 63 -7.89 3.10 -6.69
CA GLY A 63 -8.19 3.85 -7.92
C GLY A 63 -7.40 3.34 -9.13
N ASN A 64 -6.08 3.17 -8.97
CA ASN A 64 -5.21 2.66 -10.04
C ASN A 64 -5.57 1.23 -10.45
N ARG A 65 -5.95 0.36 -9.52
CA ARG A 65 -6.34 -1.02 -9.84
C ARG A 65 -7.61 -1.07 -10.70
N ASN A 66 -8.58 -0.21 -10.42
CA ASN A 66 -9.79 -0.11 -11.24
C ASN A 66 -9.46 0.41 -12.64
N GLN A 67 -8.65 1.48 -12.74
CA GLN A 67 -8.20 2.02 -14.03
C GLN A 67 -7.44 0.98 -14.87
N MET A 68 -6.52 0.24 -14.27
CA MET A 68 -5.77 -0.83 -14.95
C MET A 68 -6.71 -1.94 -15.45
N THR A 69 -7.73 -2.28 -14.66
CA THR A 69 -8.73 -3.30 -15.04
C THR A 69 -9.59 -2.81 -16.21
N GLU A 70 -10.03 -1.55 -16.18
CA GLU A 70 -10.79 -0.93 -17.27
C GLU A 70 -9.98 -0.84 -18.57
N GLU A 71 -8.71 -0.43 -18.49
CA GLU A 71 -7.80 -0.36 -19.63
C GLU A 71 -7.52 -1.74 -20.23
N SER A 72 -7.30 -2.75 -19.37
CA SER A 72 -7.13 -4.15 -19.79
C SER A 72 -8.37 -4.68 -20.49
N ASN A 73 -9.56 -4.44 -19.93
CA ASN A 73 -10.83 -4.83 -20.54
C ASN A 73 -11.05 -4.15 -21.88
N ARG A 74 -10.76 -2.84 -21.98
CA ARG A 74 -10.86 -2.09 -23.24
C ARG A 74 -9.93 -2.66 -24.30
N THR A 75 -8.67 -2.90 -23.95
CA THR A 75 -7.67 -3.49 -24.85
C THR A 75 -8.12 -4.87 -25.32
N THR A 76 -8.63 -5.70 -24.41
CA THR A 76 -9.16 -7.03 -24.73
C THR A 76 -10.34 -6.95 -25.70
N GLN A 77 -11.27 -6.01 -25.50
CA GLN A 77 -12.41 -5.82 -26.42
C GLN A 77 -11.96 -5.39 -27.82
N VAL A 78 -10.96 -4.50 -27.90
CA VAL A 78 -10.36 -4.10 -29.20
C VAL A 78 -9.74 -5.32 -29.89
N GLN A 79 -8.94 -6.11 -29.19
CA GLN A 79 -8.32 -7.31 -29.75
C GLN A 79 -9.34 -8.35 -30.23
N ILE A 80 -10.43 -8.54 -29.48
CA ILE A 80 -11.54 -9.41 -29.90
C ILE A 80 -12.19 -8.88 -31.18
N GLY A 81 -12.41 -7.57 -31.27
CA GLY A 81 -12.93 -6.92 -32.47
C GLY A 81 -12.04 -7.13 -33.68
N ASP A 82 -10.73 -6.93 -33.52
CA ASP A 82 -9.74 -7.12 -34.57
C ASP A 82 -9.67 -8.57 -35.04
N LEU A 83 -9.66 -9.53 -34.10
CA LEU A 83 -9.72 -10.96 -34.41
C LEU A 83 -10.97 -11.33 -35.21
N LYS A 84 -12.13 -10.79 -34.83
CA LYS A 84 -13.39 -11.03 -35.54
C LYS A 84 -13.34 -10.47 -36.96
N ASN A 85 -12.79 -9.26 -37.13
CA ASN A 85 -12.63 -8.66 -38.45
C ASN A 85 -11.68 -9.46 -39.35
N GLN A 86 -10.55 -9.92 -38.79
CA GLN A 86 -9.60 -10.79 -39.50
C GLN A 86 -10.25 -12.12 -39.90
N TYR A 87 -11.05 -12.70 -39.02
CA TYR A 87 -11.81 -13.92 -39.30
C TYR A 87 -12.76 -13.72 -40.48
N GLU A 88 -13.64 -12.71 -40.42
CA GLU A 88 -14.62 -12.48 -41.49
C GLU A 88 -13.93 -12.18 -42.83
N THR A 89 -12.82 -11.43 -42.81
CA THR A 89 -12.05 -11.12 -44.03
C THR A 89 -11.41 -12.36 -44.65
N SER A 90 -10.93 -13.30 -43.83
CA SER A 90 -10.19 -14.48 -44.30
C SER A 90 -11.10 -15.68 -44.57
N LYS A 91 -12.30 -15.69 -44.01
CA LYS A 91 -13.23 -16.84 -43.98
C LYS A 91 -13.58 -17.33 -45.38
N GLU A 92 -13.97 -16.45 -46.28
CA GLU A 92 -14.42 -16.84 -47.62
C GLU A 92 -13.29 -17.48 -48.44
N ALA A 93 -12.12 -16.85 -48.45
CA ALA A 93 -10.93 -17.38 -49.14
C ALA A 93 -10.49 -18.74 -48.58
N LEU A 94 -10.61 -18.95 -47.27
CA LEU A 94 -10.25 -20.20 -46.62
C LEU A 94 -11.26 -21.31 -46.90
N LEU A 95 -12.55 -20.99 -46.93
CA LEU A 95 -13.61 -21.92 -47.33
C LEU A 95 -13.45 -22.36 -48.79
N GLU A 96 -13.21 -21.42 -49.70
CA GLU A 96 -12.95 -21.73 -51.11
C GLU A 96 -11.77 -22.69 -51.26
N ARG A 97 -10.64 -22.38 -50.61
CA ARG A 97 -9.44 -23.24 -50.59
C ARG A 97 -9.75 -24.66 -50.12
N ILE A 98 -10.49 -24.81 -49.02
CA ILE A 98 -10.86 -26.12 -48.48
C ILE A 98 -11.76 -26.87 -49.47
N LEU A 99 -12.78 -26.21 -50.00
CA LEU A 99 -13.71 -26.82 -50.96
C LEU A 99 -12.99 -27.28 -52.24
N THR A 100 -12.08 -26.46 -52.78
CA THR A 100 -11.26 -26.85 -53.94
C THR A 100 -10.46 -28.11 -53.64
N LEU A 101 -9.79 -28.19 -52.50
CA LEU A 101 -8.98 -29.35 -52.12
C LEU A 101 -9.82 -30.62 -51.91
N VAL A 102 -11.01 -30.48 -51.34
CA VAL A 102 -11.91 -31.63 -51.09
C VAL A 102 -12.55 -32.14 -52.39
N CYS A 103 -12.87 -31.24 -53.32
CA CYS A 103 -13.48 -31.60 -54.60
C CYS A 103 -12.45 -32.01 -55.69
N ASP A 104 -11.16 -31.70 -55.52
CA ASP A 104 -10.08 -32.11 -56.44
C ASP A 104 -9.64 -33.56 -56.19
N ILE A 105 -10.51 -34.51 -56.57
CA ILE A 105 -10.23 -35.94 -56.45
C ILE A 105 -9.18 -36.32 -57.50
N LYS A 106 -7.97 -36.63 -57.04
CA LYS A 106 -6.88 -37.19 -57.85
C LYS A 106 -6.72 -38.68 -57.55
N PRO A 107 -7.38 -39.56 -58.33
CA PRO A 107 -7.21 -40.99 -58.15
C PRO A 107 -5.79 -41.38 -58.55
N GLU A 108 -4.98 -41.74 -57.57
CA GLU A 108 -3.66 -42.31 -57.80
C GLU A 108 -3.72 -43.82 -57.59
N SER A 109 -3.14 -44.54 -58.54
CA SER A 109 -2.90 -45.97 -58.38
C SER A 109 -1.94 -46.18 -57.23
N HIS A 110 -2.23 -47.15 -56.36
CA HIS A 110 -1.29 -47.54 -55.31
C HIS A 110 0.05 -47.93 -55.95
N ILE A 111 1.16 -47.54 -55.33
CA ILE A 111 2.55 -47.73 -55.82
C ILE A 111 2.92 -49.17 -56.19
N ASN A 112 2.12 -50.15 -55.74
CA ASN A 112 2.34 -51.58 -55.95
C ASN A 112 1.30 -52.23 -56.89
N VAL A 113 0.55 -51.45 -57.66
CA VAL A 113 -0.35 -52.02 -58.67
C VAL A 113 0.46 -52.83 -59.68
N ARG A 114 0.13 -54.11 -59.81
CA ARG A 114 0.66 -55.01 -60.83
C ARG A 114 -0.40 -55.12 -61.92
N ILE A 115 -0.05 -54.67 -63.11
CA ILE A 115 -0.84 -54.85 -64.33
C ILE A 115 -0.29 -56.13 -64.95
N ASP A 116 -1.07 -57.20 -64.91
CA ASP A 116 -0.77 -58.44 -65.63
C ASP A 116 -0.94 -58.26 -67.14
#